data_AF-A0A2X3CKJ6-F1
#
_entry.id   AF-A0A2X3CKJ6-F1
#
_cell.length_a   1.000
_cell.length_b   1.000
_cell.length_c   1.000
_cell.angle_alpha   90.00
_cell.angle_beta   90.00
_cell.angle_gamma   90.00
#
_symmetry.space_group_name_H-M   'P 1'
#
loop_
_entity.id
_entity.type
_entity.pdbx_description
1 polymer ?
#
loop_
_entity_poly.entity_id
_entity_poly.type
_entity_poly.pdbx_seq_one_letter_code
_entity_poly.pdbx_strand_id
1 'polypeptide(L)'
;MGDAADGEVWRQRLLPAILDQTGGIDVLICSAGGMGNSPAAETSDRQWREALDGNLTSAFASVRACLPSLIARRGNVLFVASIASLAAGPQACGYVTAKHALIGLMRSVARDYGPRGYALTLSVPAGSRRRWRMKRCTR
;
A
#
# COMPACT_ATOMS: atom_id res chain seq x y z
N MET A 1 -19.13 1.45 -6.54
CA MET A 1 -17.82 0.93 -6.10
C MET A 1 -16.96 0.73 -7.33
N GLY A 2 -15.69 1.14 -7.29
CA GLY A 2 -14.78 1.11 -8.45
C GLY A 2 -13.42 0.52 -8.07
N ASP A 3 -12.50 0.50 -9.02
CA ASP A 3 -11.16 -0.09 -8.86
C ASP A 3 -10.25 0.77 -7.99
N ALA A 4 -9.61 0.16 -6.99
CA ALA A 4 -8.67 0.82 -6.09
C ALA A 4 -7.32 1.12 -6.76
N ALA A 5 -6.98 0.46 -7.87
CA ALA A 5 -5.80 0.77 -8.68
C ALA A 5 -6.01 1.99 -9.58
N ASP A 6 -7.26 2.44 -9.77
CA ASP A 6 -7.59 3.58 -10.61
C ASP A 6 -7.61 4.89 -9.81
N GLY A 7 -6.63 5.75 -10.08
CA GLY A 7 -6.52 7.06 -9.47
C GLY A 7 -7.69 8.01 -9.78
N GLU A 8 -8.34 7.84 -10.93
CA GLU A 8 -9.47 8.66 -11.34
C GLU A 8 -10.73 8.28 -10.57
N VAL A 9 -10.95 6.98 -10.35
CA VAL A 9 -11.99 6.45 -9.48
C VAL A 9 -11.82 6.97 -8.04
N TRP A 10 -10.57 7.00 -7.54
CA TRP A 10 -10.28 7.61 -6.23
C TRP A 10 -10.73 9.06 -6.15
N ARG A 11 -10.37 9.86 -7.16
CA ARG A 11 -10.63 11.30 -7.19
C ARG A 11 -12.11 11.64 -7.36
N GLN A 12 -12.79 10.95 -8.28
CA GLN A 12 -14.16 11.28 -8.65
C GLN A 12 -15.21 10.64 -7.74
N ARG A 13 -14.89 9.50 -7.11
CA ARG A 13 -15.90 8.66 -6.47
C ARG A 13 -15.54 8.28 -5.04
N LEU A 14 -14.39 7.63 -4.83
CA LEU A 14 -14.09 7.03 -3.52
C LEU A 14 -13.78 8.09 -2.45
N LEU A 15 -12.88 9.03 -2.73
CA LEU A 15 -12.48 10.03 -1.75
C LEU A 15 -13.65 10.96 -1.35
N PRO A 16 -14.44 11.54 -2.27
CA PRO A 16 -15.60 12.35 -1.89
C PRO A 16 -16.60 11.57 -1.03
N ALA A 17 -16.95 10.35 -1.41
CA ALA A 17 -17.89 9.53 -0.66
C ALA A 17 -17.39 9.18 0.75
N ILE A 18 -16.08 8.95 0.93
CA ILE A 18 -15.47 8.72 2.24
C ILE A 18 -15.52 10.00 3.08
N LEU A 19 -15.16 11.16 2.50
CA LEU A 19 -15.13 12.43 3.21
C LEU A 19 -16.53 12.90 3.61
N ASP A 20 -17.55 12.68 2.80
CA ASP A 20 -18.95 12.98 3.14
C ASP A 20 -19.42 12.21 4.38
N GLN A 21 -18.92 10.98 4.58
CA GLN A 21 -19.30 10.13 5.71
C GLN A 21 -18.45 10.37 6.97
N THR A 22 -17.18 10.75 6.80
CA THR A 22 -16.20 10.75 7.90
C THR A 22 -15.66 12.13 8.25
N GLY A 23 -15.80 13.13 7.37
CA GLY A 23 -15.21 14.46 7.50
C GLY A 23 -13.68 14.51 7.35
N GLY A 24 -12.99 13.36 7.29
CA GLY A 24 -11.54 13.29 7.20
C GLY A 24 -11.00 11.88 7.42
N ILE A 25 -9.73 11.67 7.07
CA ILE A 25 -9.07 10.36 7.13
C ILE A 25 -7.94 10.41 8.15
N ASP A 26 -8.13 9.70 9.26
CA ASP A 26 -7.12 9.54 10.31
C ASP A 26 -6.22 8.32 10.07
N VAL A 27 -6.75 7.27 9.45
CA VAL A 27 -6.01 6.02 9.20
C VAL A 27 -6.36 5.49 7.82
N LEU A 28 -5.32 5.16 7.05
CA LEU A 28 -5.45 4.40 5.80
C LEU A 28 -4.77 3.03 5.96
N ILE A 29 -5.45 1.97 5.51
CA ILE A 29 -4.91 0.61 5.49
C ILE A 29 -4.85 0.12 4.05
N CYS A 30 -3.64 0.00 3.50
CA CYS A 30 -3.40 -0.54 2.17
C CYS A 30 -3.32 -2.07 2.24
N SER A 31 -4.48 -2.73 2.14
CA SER A 31 -4.61 -4.20 2.26
C SER A 31 -4.96 -4.95 0.97
N ALA A 32 -5.26 -4.26 -0.13
CA ALA A 32 -5.58 -4.91 -1.39
C ALA A 32 -4.40 -5.79 -1.88
N GLY A 33 -4.71 -6.97 -2.44
CA GLY A 33 -3.71 -7.91 -2.94
C GLY A 33 -4.22 -9.33 -3.14
N GLY A 34 -3.29 -10.28 -3.32
CA GLY A 34 -3.56 -11.73 -3.42
C GLY A 34 -3.33 -12.37 -4.79
N MET A 35 -3.04 -11.57 -5.82
CA MET A 35 -2.74 -12.02 -7.18
C MET A 35 -1.24 -12.22 -7.42
N GLY A 36 -0.88 -13.02 -8.44
CA GLY A 36 0.50 -13.18 -8.92
C GLY A 36 1.16 -14.53 -8.65
N ASN A 37 0.38 -15.61 -8.50
CA ASN A 37 0.88 -16.97 -8.28
C ASN A 37 1.19 -17.66 -9.61
N SER A 38 2.38 -17.44 -10.15
CA SER A 38 2.91 -18.14 -11.31
C SER A 38 4.45 -17.98 -11.38
N PRO A 39 5.19 -18.92 -11.99
CA PRO A 39 6.59 -18.75 -12.36
C PRO A 39 6.76 -17.63 -13.38
N ALA A 40 7.96 -17.05 -13.46
CA ALA A 40 8.23 -15.96 -14.39
C ALA A 40 7.96 -16.34 -15.86
N ALA A 41 8.33 -17.56 -16.28
CA ALA A 41 8.16 -18.02 -17.65
C ALA A 41 6.69 -18.30 -18.05
N GLU A 42 5.80 -18.49 -17.07
CA GLU A 42 4.38 -18.81 -17.27
C GLU A 42 3.46 -17.62 -16.94
N THR A 43 4.03 -16.55 -16.37
CA THR A 43 3.28 -15.34 -16.05
C THR A 43 3.02 -14.55 -17.32
N SER A 44 1.78 -14.49 -17.76
CA SER A 44 1.38 -13.60 -18.86
C SER A 44 1.47 -12.12 -18.47
N ASP A 45 1.60 -11.24 -19.46
CA ASP A 45 1.59 -9.78 -19.26
C ASP A 45 0.32 -9.28 -18.56
N ARG A 46 -0.80 -9.99 -18.75
CA ARG A 46 -2.06 -9.70 -18.07
C ARG A 46 -1.95 -10.05 -16.59
N GLN A 47 -1.55 -11.28 -16.26
CA GLN A 47 -1.38 -11.72 -14.86
C GLN A 47 -0.34 -10.88 -14.12
N TRP A 48 0.72 -10.47 -14.82
CA TRP A 48 1.72 -9.54 -14.29
C TRP A 48 1.09 -8.20 -13.89
N ARG A 49 0.34 -7.58 -14.80
CA ARG A 49 -0.37 -6.32 -14.53
C ARG A 49 -1.37 -6.48 -13.39
N GLU A 50 -2.20 -7.52 -13.41
CA GLU A 50 -3.15 -7.80 -12.32
C GLU A 50 -2.43 -7.94 -10.96
N ALA A 51 -1.29 -8.63 -10.92
CA ALA A 51 -0.48 -8.75 -9.70
C ALA A 51 0.04 -7.40 -9.20
N LEU A 52 0.59 -6.56 -10.09
CA LEU A 52 1.06 -5.22 -9.72
C LEU A 52 -0.10 -4.30 -9.32
N ASP A 53 -1.20 -4.31 -10.08
CA ASP A 53 -2.32 -3.41 -9.87
C ASP A 53 -3.02 -3.70 -8.54
N GLY A 54 -3.29 -4.97 -8.25
CA GLY A 54 -3.93 -5.34 -7.00
C GLY A 54 -3.07 -5.12 -5.76
N ASN A 55 -1.76 -5.32 -5.84
CA ASN A 55 -0.88 -5.30 -4.66
C ASN A 55 -0.12 -3.97 -4.47
N LEU A 56 0.22 -3.27 -5.55
CA LEU A 56 1.10 -2.09 -5.54
C LEU A 56 0.39 -0.83 -6.05
N THR A 57 -0.17 -0.85 -7.26
CA THR A 57 -0.83 0.33 -7.85
C THR A 57 -2.00 0.78 -6.98
N SER A 58 -2.79 -0.16 -6.45
CA SER A 58 -3.88 0.11 -5.51
C SER A 58 -3.42 0.82 -4.23
N ALA A 59 -2.27 0.41 -3.68
CA ALA A 59 -1.67 1.04 -2.51
C ALA A 59 -1.18 2.46 -2.83
N PHE A 60 -0.54 2.65 -3.99
CA PHE A 60 -0.09 3.96 -4.42
C PHE A 60 -1.26 4.92 -4.66
N ALA A 61 -2.29 4.50 -5.41
CA ALA A 61 -3.44 5.32 -5.75
C ALA A 61 -4.21 5.75 -4.49
N SER A 62 -4.44 4.82 -3.55
CA SER A 62 -5.09 5.11 -2.28
C SER A 62 -4.29 6.08 -1.41
N VAL A 63 -2.97 5.88 -1.27
CA VAL A 63 -2.10 6.80 -0.52
C VAL A 63 -2.14 8.17 -1.15
N ARG A 64 -1.92 8.29 -2.46
CA ARG A 64 -1.91 9.58 -3.17
C ARG A 64 -3.20 10.36 -2.96
N ALA A 65 -4.35 9.69 -3.03
CA ALA A 65 -5.65 10.33 -2.85
C ALA A 65 -5.87 10.80 -1.40
N CYS A 66 -5.54 9.96 -0.42
CA CYS A 66 -5.83 10.23 0.99
C CYS A 66 -4.77 11.12 1.67
N LEU A 67 -3.60 11.30 1.05
CA LEU A 67 -2.45 11.95 1.67
C LEU A 67 -2.71 13.37 2.20
N PRO A 68 -3.44 14.26 1.49
CA PRO A 68 -3.73 15.59 2.00
C PRO A 68 -4.52 15.55 3.32
N SER A 69 -5.53 14.70 3.40
CA SER A 69 -6.35 14.52 4.61
C SER A 69 -5.52 13.93 5.75
N LEU A 70 -4.73 12.88 5.47
CA LEU A 70 -3.83 12.26 6.44
C LEU A 70 -2.81 13.24 7.01
N ILE A 71 -2.24 14.14 6.20
CA ILE A 71 -1.32 15.18 6.66
C ILE A 71 -2.04 16.18 7.56
N ALA A 72 -3.19 16.70 7.12
CA ALA A 72 -3.97 17.68 7.88
C ALA A 72 -4.39 17.12 9.26
N ARG A 73 -4.73 15.83 9.30
CA ARG A 73 -5.18 15.11 10.50
C ARG A 73 -4.05 14.53 11.35
N ARG A 74 -2.80 14.59 10.89
CA ARG A 74 -1.64 13.88 11.49
C ARG A 74 -1.93 12.38 11.65
N GLY A 75 -2.55 11.81 10.63
CA GLY A 75 -3.03 10.44 10.58
C GLY A 75 -1.92 9.39 10.48
N ASN A 76 -2.28 8.19 10.05
CA ASN A 76 -1.33 7.10 9.86
C ASN A 76 -1.67 6.27 8.61
N VAL A 77 -0.65 5.69 7.99
CA VAL A 77 -0.84 4.73 6.90
C VAL A 77 -0.21 3.39 7.28
N LEU A 78 -0.97 2.32 7.13
CA LEU A 78 -0.55 0.94 7.32
C LEU A 78 -0.48 0.23 5.98
N PHE A 79 0.72 -0.21 5.60
CA PHE A 79 0.91 -1.11 4.47
C PHE A 79 0.85 -2.57 4.94
N VAL A 80 -0.02 -3.37 4.32
CA VAL A 80 -0.10 -4.81 4.57
C VAL A 80 0.87 -5.54 3.63
N ALA A 81 2.02 -5.89 4.19
CA ALA A 81 3.06 -6.67 3.55
C ALA A 81 2.83 -8.17 3.71
N SER A 82 3.81 -8.95 3.27
CA SER A 82 3.86 -10.40 3.40
C SER A 82 5.30 -10.83 3.71
N ILE A 83 5.51 -12.08 4.12
CA ILE A 83 6.87 -12.64 4.12
C ILE A 83 7.51 -12.55 2.72
N ALA A 84 6.66 -12.57 1.68
CA ALA A 84 7.01 -12.33 0.30
C ALA A 84 7.59 -10.92 0.03
N SER A 85 7.49 -9.99 0.98
CA SER A 85 8.15 -8.69 0.91
C SER A 85 9.63 -8.74 1.31
N LEU A 86 10.07 -9.83 1.94
CA LEU A 86 11.41 -9.99 2.49
C LEU A 86 12.16 -11.20 1.91
N ALA A 87 11.42 -12.20 1.43
CA ALA A 87 11.97 -13.41 0.84
C ALA A 87 11.14 -13.84 -0.36
N ALA A 88 11.78 -14.42 -1.38
CA ALA A 88 11.10 -14.93 -2.56
C ALA A 88 10.77 -16.42 -2.39
N GLY A 89 9.49 -16.78 -2.53
CA GLY A 89 9.06 -18.16 -2.73
C GLY A 89 8.92 -18.50 -4.21
N PRO A 90 9.00 -19.78 -4.60
CA PRO A 90 8.70 -20.20 -5.97
C PRO A 90 7.24 -19.93 -6.34
N GLN A 91 6.91 -19.96 -7.64
CA GLN A 91 5.53 -19.88 -8.15
C GLN A 91 4.78 -18.58 -7.80
N ALA A 92 5.50 -17.46 -7.60
CA ALA A 92 4.90 -16.22 -7.12
C ALA A 92 5.58 -14.95 -7.67
N CYS A 93 6.04 -14.97 -8.93
CA CYS A 93 6.88 -13.90 -9.50
C CYS A 93 6.25 -12.50 -9.34
N GLY A 94 5.00 -12.33 -9.80
CA GLY A 94 4.28 -11.07 -9.71
C GLY A 94 4.01 -10.64 -8.27
N TYR A 95 3.57 -11.58 -7.43
CA TYR A 95 3.24 -11.30 -6.04
C TYR A 95 4.47 -10.88 -5.22
N VAL A 96 5.55 -11.66 -5.29
CA VAL A 96 6.81 -11.38 -4.59
C VAL A 96 7.36 -10.03 -5.02
N THR A 97 7.38 -9.75 -6.33
CA THR A 97 7.88 -8.47 -6.84
C THR A 97 7.05 -7.31 -6.33
N ALA A 98 5.72 -7.39 -6.42
CA ALA A 98 4.83 -6.35 -5.93
C ALA A 98 4.99 -6.11 -4.42
N LYS A 99 5.15 -7.18 -3.63
CA LYS A 99 5.32 -7.10 -2.17
C LYS A 99 6.68 -6.56 -1.75
N HIS A 100 7.75 -6.78 -2.52
CA HIS A 100 9.02 -6.07 -2.31
C HIS A 100 8.90 -4.59 -2.69
N ALA A 101 8.28 -4.27 -3.82
CA ALA A 101 8.06 -2.90 -4.27
C ALA A 101 7.24 -2.09 -3.26
N LEU A 102 6.30 -2.72 -2.56
CA LEU A 102 5.51 -2.09 -1.50
C LEU A 102 6.36 -1.54 -0.35
N ILE A 103 7.48 -2.21 0.00
CA ILE A 103 8.45 -1.69 0.97
C ILE A 103 9.11 -0.40 0.44
N GLY A 104 9.49 -0.40 -0.84
CA GLY A 104 10.06 0.78 -1.50
C GLY A 104 9.10 1.96 -1.48
N LEU A 105 7.84 1.74 -1.87
CA LEU A 105 6.78 2.75 -1.83
C LEU A 105 6.60 3.32 -0.41
N MET A 106 6.48 2.45 0.60
CA MET A 106 6.35 2.88 2.00
C MET A 106 7.54 3.74 2.42
N ARG A 107 8.78 3.33 2.11
CA ARG A 107 9.99 4.08 2.46
C ARG A 107 10.04 5.45 1.78
N SER A 108 9.65 5.52 0.51
CA SER A 108 9.57 6.79 -0.24
C SER A 108 8.58 7.74 0.44
N VAL A 109 7.36 7.28 0.67
CA VAL A 109 6.29 8.05 1.32
C VAL A 109 6.71 8.49 2.72
N ALA A 110 7.40 7.63 3.48
CA ALA A 110 7.93 7.98 4.80
C ALA A 110 8.97 9.08 4.74
N ARG A 111 9.86 9.04 3.76
CA ARG A 111 10.92 10.03 3.63
C ARG A 111 10.37 11.39 3.23
N ASP A 112 9.42 11.41 2.30
CA ASP A 112 8.89 12.64 1.72
C ASP A 112 8.00 13.41 2.70
N TYR A 113 7.28 12.71 3.58
CA TYR A 113 6.28 13.36 4.42
C TYR A 113 6.26 12.93 5.89
N GLY A 114 7.12 12.00 6.33
CA GLY A 114 7.31 11.69 7.76
C GLY A 114 7.56 12.92 8.65
N PRO A 115 8.29 13.97 8.19
CA PRO A 115 8.43 15.22 8.95
C PRO A 115 7.12 15.99 9.20
N ARG A 116 6.04 15.68 8.47
CA ARG A 116 4.73 16.35 8.59
C ARG A 116 3.83 15.71 9.65
N GLY A 117 4.34 14.76 10.43
CA GLY A 117 3.72 14.30 11.67
C GLY A 117 2.76 13.12 11.56
N TYR A 118 2.66 12.46 10.40
CA TYR A 118 1.92 11.20 10.25
C TYR A 118 2.86 9.99 10.39
N ALA A 119 2.37 8.84 10.87
CA ALA A 119 3.20 7.64 11.02
C ALA A 119 2.87 6.56 9.99
N LEU A 120 3.91 5.86 9.56
CA LEU A 120 3.82 4.74 8.62
C LEU A 120 4.20 3.45 9.34
N THR A 121 3.38 2.41 9.15
CA THR A 121 3.65 1.08 9.70
C THR A 121 3.56 0.05 8.60
N LEU A 122 4.47 -0.94 8.65
CA LEU A 122 4.40 -2.14 7.84
C LEU A 122 3.95 -3.30 8.73
N SER A 123 2.92 -4.04 8.33
CA SER A 123 2.56 -5.29 8.97
C SER A 123 2.88 -6.46 8.05
N VAL A 124 3.61 -7.46 8.56
CA VAL A 124 3.92 -8.72 7.87
C VAL A 124 3.19 -9.84 8.61
N PRO A 125 2.05 -10.35 8.10
CA PRO A 125 1.34 -11.45 8.72
C PRO A 125 2.03 -12.78 8.36
N ALA A 126 2.93 -13.25 9.22
CA ALA A 126 3.39 -14.64 9.31
C ALA A 126 4.31 -14.78 10.53
N GLY A 127 3.86 -15.44 11.60
CA GLY A 127 4.64 -16.01 12.73
C GLY A 127 5.67 -15.13 13.48
N SER A 128 5.96 -13.92 13.02
CA SER A 128 7.09 -13.12 13.44
C SER A 128 6.57 -11.93 14.22
N ARG A 129 6.92 -11.89 15.51
CA ARG A 129 6.73 -10.75 16.41
C ARG A 129 7.63 -9.56 16.01
N ARG A 130 7.64 -9.15 14.75
CA ARG A 130 8.41 -7.98 14.27
C ARG A 130 7.44 -6.90 13.78
N ARG A 131 6.94 -6.11 14.73
CA ARG A 131 6.27 -4.83 14.43
C ARG A 131 7.33 -3.85 13.93
N TRP A 132 7.39 -3.61 12.63
CA TRP A 132 8.20 -2.51 12.08
C TRP A 132 7.47 -1.20 12.33
N ARG A 133 7.70 -0.62 13.51
CA ARG A 133 7.37 0.77 13.81
C ARG A 133 8.50 1.62 13.23
N MET A 134 8.25 2.38 12.17
CA MET A 134 9.06 3.58 11.96
C MET A 134 8.78 4.48 13.15
N LYS A 135 9.82 4.78 13.93
CA LYS A 135 9.75 5.79 14.99
C LYS A 135 9.28 7.08 14.33
N ARG A 136 8.42 7.86 15.01
CA ARG A 136 8.11 9.23 14.57
C ARG A 136 9.46 9.87 14.24
N CYS A 137 9.59 10.44 13.05
CA CYS A 137 10.78 11.18 12.67
C CYS A 137 10.73 12.51 13.44
N THR A 138 10.93 12.43 14.75
CA THR A 138 11.31 13.58 15.57
C THR A 138 12.77 13.85 15.24
N ARG A 139 13.06 15.11 14.89
CA ARG A 139 14.43 15.59 14.69
C ARG A 139 15.37 15.11 15.79
#